data_AF-A0A4U6WBR7-F1
#
_entry.id   AF-A0A4U6WBR7-F1
#
_cell.length_a   1.000
_cell.length_b   1.000
_cell.length_c   1.000
_cell.angle_alpha   90.00
_cell.angle_beta   90.00
_cell.angle_gamma   90.00
#
_symmetry.space_group_name_H-M   'P 1'
#
loop_
_entity.id
_entity.type
_entity.pdbx_description
1 polymer ?
#
loop_
_entity_poly.entity_id
_entity_poly.type
_entity_poly.pdbx_seq_one_letter_code
_entity_poly.pdbx_strand_id
1 'polypeptide(L)'
;MLATSRAIGDFVFKQNKSLPPEEQIVICNPDIRNMEITNDIEFLVIASRGIWASLTCQDVVDFVREEFEYGVTDLRVICERLLRYAQPTVFDMTVILIQFKHDAPDDAEETEEDNDSQEIKSDASDGQEIKLAASDEEQRPFAPNG
;
A
#
# COMPACT_ATOMS: atom_id res chain seq x y z
N MET A 1 14.85 -19.11 -0.94
CA MET A 1 15.40 -18.42 -2.13
C MET A 1 14.98 -16.96 -2.02
N LEU A 2 15.91 -16.00 -2.14
CA LEU A 2 15.54 -14.58 -2.20
C LEU A 2 14.95 -14.27 -3.58
N ALA A 3 13.85 -13.53 -3.62
CA ALA A 3 13.14 -13.19 -4.86
C ALA A 3 13.51 -11.78 -5.39
N THR A 4 14.54 -11.15 -4.84
CA THR A 4 15.02 -9.81 -5.21
C THR A 4 16.55 -9.77 -5.14
N SER A 5 17.17 -9.00 -6.04
CA SER A 5 18.62 -8.72 -6.03
C SER A 5 18.96 -7.40 -5.33
N ARG A 6 17.94 -6.60 -5.00
CA ARG A 6 18.08 -5.31 -4.34
C ARG A 6 17.11 -5.21 -3.17
N ALA A 7 17.62 -4.76 -2.03
CA ALA A 7 16.84 -4.49 -0.82
C ALA A 7 17.62 -3.60 0.15
N ILE A 8 16.89 -2.79 0.92
CA ILE A 8 17.41 -2.17 2.13
C ILE A 8 17.28 -3.22 3.25
N GLY A 9 18.29 -3.34 4.13
CA GLY A 9 18.37 -4.44 5.10
C GLY A 9 19.12 -5.65 4.54
N ASP A 10 18.64 -6.87 4.80
CA ASP A 10 19.24 -8.13 4.31
C ASP A 10 20.74 -8.26 4.58
N PHE A 11 21.18 -7.82 5.77
CA PHE A 11 22.59 -7.64 6.10
C PHE A 11 23.43 -8.91 5.98
N VAL A 12 22.84 -10.09 6.18
CA VAL A 12 23.51 -11.38 6.03
C VAL A 12 24.05 -11.61 4.61
N PHE A 13 23.45 -10.98 3.60
CA PHE A 13 23.85 -11.07 2.20
C PHE A 13 24.83 -9.94 1.78
N LYS A 14 25.27 -9.13 2.74
CA LYS A 14 26.10 -7.93 2.54
C LYS A 14 27.41 -7.97 3.34
N GLN A 15 27.88 -9.16 3.70
CA GLN A 15 29.03 -9.35 4.60
C GLN A 15 30.33 -9.71 3.87
N ASN A 16 30.37 -9.68 2.54
CA ASN A 16 31.59 -10.00 1.81
C ASN A 16 32.59 -8.83 1.93
N LYS A 17 33.63 -9.04 2.75
CA LYS A 17 34.67 -8.05 3.05
C LYS A 17 35.59 -7.71 1.86
N SER A 18 35.58 -8.55 0.83
CA SER A 18 36.42 -8.37 -0.36
C SER A 18 35.72 -7.60 -1.48
N LEU A 19 34.41 -7.32 -1.35
CA LEU A 19 33.62 -6.63 -2.36
C LEU A 19 33.09 -5.30 -1.81
N PRO A 20 32.96 -4.27 -2.66
CA PRO A 20 32.27 -3.05 -2.28
C PRO A 20 30.75 -3.29 -2.08
N PRO A 21 30.01 -2.35 -1.44
CA PRO A 21 28.57 -2.49 -1.20
C PRO A 21 27.71 -2.76 -2.44
N GLU A 22 28.08 -2.18 -3.58
CA GLU A 22 27.41 -2.28 -4.88
C GLU A 22 27.67 -3.59 -5.63
N GLU A 23 28.55 -4.45 -5.12
CA GLU A 23 28.87 -5.77 -5.68
C GLU A 23 28.50 -6.92 -4.73
N GLN A 24 27.76 -6.63 -3.65
CA GLN A 24 27.23 -7.66 -2.76
C GLN A 24 26.15 -8.51 -3.46
N ILE A 25 25.84 -9.67 -2.89
CA ILE A 25 24.79 -10.57 -3.42
C ILE A 25 23.43 -9.85 -3.48
N VAL A 26 23.14 -9.03 -2.46
CA VAL A 26 22.00 -8.12 -2.43
C VAL A 26 22.53 -6.71 -2.22
N ILE A 27 22.15 -5.77 -3.09
CA ILE A 27 22.62 -4.37 -3.02
C ILE A 27 21.49 -3.44 -2.59
N CYS A 28 21.82 -2.27 -2.03
CA CYS A 28 20.82 -1.26 -1.65
C CYS A 28 20.73 -0.09 -2.64
N ASN A 29 21.58 -0.06 -3.67
CA ASN A 29 21.58 1.02 -4.65
C ASN A 29 20.26 1.04 -5.43
N PRO A 30 19.54 2.18 -5.48
CA PRO A 30 18.34 2.31 -6.29
C PRO A 30 18.70 2.41 -7.79
N ASP A 31 17.70 2.21 -8.64
CA ASP A 31 17.71 2.69 -10.02
C ASP A 31 17.03 4.07 -10.04
N ILE A 32 17.71 5.10 -10.58
CA ILE A 32 17.24 6.48 -10.56
C ILE A 32 16.96 6.92 -11.99
N ARG A 33 15.72 7.34 -12.24
CA ARG A 33 15.29 7.96 -13.50
C ARG A 33 14.71 9.33 -13.22
N ASN A 34 15.07 10.29 -14.05
CA ASN A 34 14.50 11.64 -14.03
C ASN A 34 13.60 11.81 -15.25
N MET A 35 12.42 12.36 -15.04
CA MET A 35 11.46 12.65 -16.10
C MET A 35 10.78 13.98 -15.76
N GLU A 36 10.64 14.85 -16.76
CA GLU A 36 9.88 16.08 -16.63
C GLU A 36 8.39 15.76 -16.70
N ILE A 37 7.59 16.33 -15.81
CA ILE A 37 6.13 16.19 -15.84
C ILE A 37 5.60 17.17 -16.87
N THR A 38 5.07 16.63 -17.96
CA THR A 38 4.47 17.38 -19.07
C THR A 38 2.95 17.23 -19.08
N ASN A 39 2.25 18.10 -19.81
CA ASN A 39 0.78 18.16 -19.81
C ASN A 39 0.09 16.89 -20.37
N ASP A 40 0.83 16.00 -21.03
CA ASP A 40 0.36 14.70 -21.52
C ASP A 40 0.47 13.58 -20.47
N ILE A 41 1.10 13.85 -19.31
CA ILE A 41 1.21 12.89 -18.21
C ILE A 41 0.06 13.12 -17.24
N GLU A 42 -0.96 12.27 -17.30
CA GLU A 42 -2.19 12.44 -16.53
C GLU A 42 -2.04 12.01 -15.06
N PHE A 43 -1.35 10.89 -14.80
CA PHE A 43 -1.21 10.33 -13.47
C PHE A 43 0.02 9.40 -13.36
N LEU A 44 0.39 9.07 -12.12
CA LEU A 44 1.42 8.11 -11.76
C LEU A 44 0.85 7.06 -10.79
N VAL A 45 1.08 5.78 -11.10
CA VAL A 45 0.76 4.66 -10.21
C VAL A 45 2.05 4.06 -9.66
N ILE A 46 2.14 3.94 -8.34
CA ILE A 46 3.20 3.21 -7.64
C ILE A 46 2.52 2.07 -6.89
N ALA A 47 2.92 0.82 -7.15
CA ALA A 47 2.31 -0.33 -6.47
C ALA A 47 3.33 -1.40 -6.09
N SER A 48 2.97 -2.21 -5.10
CA SER A 48 3.76 -3.37 -4.65
C SER A 48 3.64 -4.55 -5.63
N ARG A 49 4.50 -5.57 -5.44
CA ARG A 49 4.47 -6.82 -6.23
C ARG A 49 3.09 -7.47 -6.29
N GLY A 50 2.25 -7.31 -5.27
CA GLY A 50 0.94 -7.97 -5.25
C GLY A 50 0.02 -7.56 -6.40
N ILE A 51 0.08 -6.29 -6.85
CA ILE A 51 -0.66 -5.82 -8.03
C ILE A 51 -0.04 -6.37 -9.31
N TRP A 52 1.28 -6.20 -9.45
CA TRP A 52 2.02 -6.59 -10.65
C TRP A 52 2.16 -8.11 -10.83
N ALA A 53 1.78 -8.90 -9.83
CA ALA A 53 1.70 -10.36 -9.93
C ALA A 53 0.51 -10.82 -10.77
N SER A 54 -0.56 -10.01 -10.84
CA SER A 54 -1.81 -10.35 -11.52
C SER A 54 -2.09 -9.47 -12.74
N LEU A 55 -1.58 -8.24 -12.76
CA LEU A 55 -1.88 -7.23 -13.79
C LEU A 55 -0.62 -6.72 -14.48
N THR A 56 -0.72 -6.44 -15.78
CA THR A 56 0.32 -5.73 -16.53
C THR A 56 0.28 -4.23 -16.26
N CYS A 57 1.33 -3.50 -16.65
CA CYS A 57 1.35 -2.04 -16.55
C CYS A 57 0.19 -1.41 -17.34
N GLN A 58 -0.13 -1.96 -18.52
CA GLN A 58 -1.20 -1.41 -19.36
C GLN A 58 -2.58 -1.69 -18.77
N ASP A 59 -2.83 -2.89 -18.22
CA ASP A 59 -4.10 -3.21 -17.56
C ASP A 59 -4.42 -2.22 -16.43
N VAL A 60 -3.39 -1.85 -15.64
CA VAL A 60 -3.54 -0.87 -14.56
C VAL A 60 -3.80 0.54 -15.09
N VAL A 61 -3.10 0.95 -16.15
CA VAL A 61 -3.30 2.27 -16.78
C VAL A 61 -4.71 2.37 -17.38
N ASP A 62 -5.15 1.36 -18.12
CA ASP A 62 -6.45 1.32 -18.75
C ASP A 62 -7.56 1.35 -17.70
N PHE A 63 -7.42 0.55 -16.63
CA PHE A 63 -8.37 0.55 -15.51
C PHE A 63 -8.51 1.94 -14.87
N VAL A 64 -7.40 2.60 -14.54
CA VAL A 64 -7.43 3.93 -13.90
C VAL A 64 -8.02 4.98 -14.84
N ARG A 65 -7.70 4.94 -16.14
CA ARG A 65 -8.31 5.84 -17.13
C ARG A 65 -9.81 5.61 -17.25
N GLU A 66 -10.26 4.36 -17.31
CA GLU A 66 -11.68 4.03 -17.40
C GLU A 66 -12.46 4.58 -16.20
N GLU A 67 -11.91 4.47 -14.98
CA GLU A 67 -12.50 5.06 -13.78
C GLU A 67 -12.62 6.59 -13.86
N PHE A 68 -11.62 7.28 -14.41
CA PHE A 68 -11.70 8.72 -14.66
C PHE A 68 -12.74 9.07 -15.73
N GLU A 69 -12.84 8.29 -16.80
CA GLU A 69 -13.85 8.48 -17.85
C GLU A 69 -15.27 8.27 -17.33
N TYR A 70 -15.47 7.39 -16.35
CA TYR A 70 -16.74 7.25 -15.62
C TYR A 70 -17.01 8.38 -14.62
N GLY A 71 -16.10 9.35 -14.50
CA GLY A 71 -16.26 10.52 -13.64
C GLY A 71 -15.94 10.27 -12.17
N VAL A 72 -15.19 9.21 -11.84
CA VAL A 72 -14.75 8.97 -10.47
C VAL A 72 -13.62 9.95 -10.14
N THR A 73 -13.86 10.86 -9.20
CA THR A 73 -12.89 11.89 -8.79
C THR A 73 -12.13 11.52 -7.52
N ASP A 74 -12.69 10.65 -6.67
CA ASP A 74 -12.04 10.20 -5.44
C ASP A 74 -11.02 9.09 -5.73
N LEU A 75 -9.73 9.45 -5.69
CA LEU A 75 -8.62 8.52 -5.93
C LEU A 75 -8.60 7.34 -4.94
N ARG A 76 -9.14 7.51 -3.73
CA ARG A 76 -9.22 6.41 -2.74
C ARG A 76 -10.13 5.30 -3.25
N VAL A 77 -11.25 5.68 -3.85
CA VAL A 77 -12.21 4.73 -4.44
C VAL A 77 -11.57 3.97 -5.60
N ILE A 78 -10.82 4.67 -6.46
CA ILE A 78 -10.09 4.04 -7.58
C ILE A 78 -9.05 3.05 -7.05
N CYS A 79 -8.26 3.45 -6.05
CA CYS A 79 -7.30 2.57 -5.39
C CYS A 79 -7.97 1.32 -4.81
N GLU A 80 -9.08 1.45 -4.07
CA GLU A 80 -9.81 0.31 -3.52
C GLU A 80 -10.33 -0.63 -4.61
N ARG A 81 -10.88 -0.09 -5.70
CA ARG A 81 -11.37 -0.89 -6.82
C ARG A 81 -10.23 -1.60 -7.54
N LEU A 82 -9.09 -0.94 -7.72
CA LEU A 82 -7.89 -1.56 -8.30
C LEU A 82 -7.35 -2.71 -7.42
N LEU A 83 -7.34 -2.52 -6.10
CA LEU A 83 -6.98 -3.59 -5.15
C LEU A 83 -7.91 -4.81 -5.29
N ARG A 84 -9.22 -4.60 -5.48
CA ARG A 84 -10.19 -5.68 -5.71
C ARG A 84 -10.02 -6.31 -7.09
N TYR A 85 -9.73 -5.52 -8.12
CA TYR A 85 -9.54 -5.99 -9.49
C TYR A 85 -8.30 -6.88 -9.63
N ALA A 86 -7.24 -6.61 -8.87
CA ALA A 86 -6.01 -7.42 -8.85
C ALA A 86 -6.14 -8.75 -8.07
N GLN A 87 -7.25 -8.99 -7.36
CA GLN A 87 -7.50 -10.25 -6.66
C GLN A 87 -7.88 -11.37 -7.65
N PRO A 88 -7.60 -12.65 -7.31
CA PRO A 88 -6.91 -13.10 -6.11
C PRO A 88 -5.39 -12.95 -6.20
N THR A 89 -4.74 -12.61 -5.08
CA THR A 89 -3.28 -12.67 -4.96
C THR A 89 -2.86 -13.19 -3.59
N VAL A 90 -1.69 -13.82 -3.53
CA VAL A 90 -1.08 -14.32 -2.27
C VAL A 90 -0.14 -13.31 -1.63
N PHE A 91 0.06 -12.16 -2.27
CA PHE A 91 0.94 -11.10 -1.79
C PHE A 91 0.12 -9.95 -1.22
N ASP A 92 0.67 -9.29 -0.20
CA ASP A 92 0.14 -8.02 0.26
C ASP A 92 0.16 -6.99 -0.87
N MET A 93 -0.91 -6.19 -0.94
CA MET A 93 -1.07 -5.16 -1.96
C MET A 93 -1.07 -3.78 -1.35
N THR A 94 -0.35 -2.89 -2.01
CA THR A 94 -0.36 -1.46 -1.71
C THR A 94 -0.27 -0.74 -3.03
N VAL A 95 -1.05 0.33 -3.17
CA VAL A 95 -1.04 1.21 -4.33
C VAL A 95 -1.09 2.66 -3.87
N ILE A 96 -0.35 3.51 -4.56
CA ILE A 96 -0.38 4.96 -4.45
C ILE A 96 -0.70 5.47 -5.85
N LEU A 97 -1.78 6.23 -5.96
CA LEU A 97 -2.22 6.89 -7.18
C LEU A 97 -2.04 8.40 -7.01
N ILE A 98 -1.34 9.02 -7.94
CA ILE A 98 -1.07 10.47 -7.97
C ILE A 98 -1.65 11.00 -9.28
N GLN A 99 -2.61 11.91 -9.22
CA GLN A 99 -3.17 12.58 -10.39
C GLN A 99 -2.54 13.98 -10.53
N PHE A 100 -2.05 14.31 -11.72
CA PHE A 100 -1.48 15.63 -12.00
C PHE A 100 -2.59 16.58 -12.48
N LYS A 101 -2.69 17.76 -11.86
CA LYS A 101 -3.63 18.82 -12.24
C LYS A 101 -2.88 19.87 -13.07
N HIS A 102 -2.94 19.77 -14.40
CA HIS A 102 -2.20 20.67 -15.30
C HIS A 102 -2.82 22.05 -15.45
N ASP A 103 -4.13 22.21 -15.14
CA ASP A 103 -4.88 23.45 -15.34
C ASP A 103 -5.34 24.11 -14.02
N ALA A 104 -4.85 23.64 -12.87
CA ALA A 104 -5.21 24.25 -11.59
C ALA A 104 -4.44 25.58 -11.42
N PRO A 105 -5.11 26.69 -11.04
CA PRO A 105 -4.42 27.89 -10.59
C PRO A 105 -3.53 27.52 -9.39
N ASP A 106 -2.29 28.04 -9.37
CA ASP A 106 -1.33 27.81 -8.26
C ASP A 106 -1.89 28.18 -6.87
N ASP A 107 -2.97 28.97 -6.83
CA ASP A 107 -3.62 29.50 -5.63
C ASP A 107 -5.04 28.94 -5.36
N ALA A 108 -5.42 27.78 -5.93
CA ALA A 108 -6.74 27.21 -5.68
C ALA A 108 -6.87 26.74 -4.21
N GLU A 109 -7.58 27.52 -3.38
CA GLU A 109 -8.00 27.11 -2.04
C GLU A 109 -8.73 25.76 -2.11
N GLU A 110 -8.21 24.77 -1.40
CA GLU A 110 -8.88 23.48 -1.22
C GLU A 110 -10.18 23.71 -0.43
N THR A 111 -11.32 23.65 -1.10
CA THR A 111 -12.59 23.43 -0.39
C THR A 111 -12.60 21.99 0.10
N GLU A 112 -12.26 21.78 1.37
CA GLU A 112 -12.49 20.53 2.07
C GLU A 112 -14.00 20.22 2.07
N GLU A 113 -14.48 19.46 1.08
CA GLU A 113 -15.75 18.77 1.20
C GLU A 113 -15.55 17.55 2.09
N ASP A 114 -15.56 17.82 3.40
CA ASP A 114 -15.48 16.84 4.47
C ASP A 114 -16.81 16.06 4.51
N ASN A 115 -16.89 14.95 3.78
CA ASN A 115 -18.05 14.06 3.77
C ASN A 115 -17.84 12.85 4.71
N ASP A 116 -17.22 13.08 5.88
CA ASP A 116 -17.14 12.09 6.95
C ASP A 116 -18.40 12.17 7.82
N SER A 117 -19.43 11.44 7.41
CA SER A 117 -20.54 11.04 8.30
C SER A 117 -21.30 9.86 7.71
N GLN A 118 -20.72 8.66 7.82
CA GLN A 118 -21.54 7.46 8.00
C GLN A 118 -20.95 6.60 9.13
N GLU A 119 -21.35 6.93 10.35
CA GLU A 119 -21.31 6.00 11.49
C GLU A 119 -22.07 4.72 11.11
N ILE A 120 -21.35 3.60 11.04
CA ILE A 120 -21.95 2.27 10.97
C ILE A 120 -22.64 2.00 12.31
N LYS A 121 -23.96 2.16 12.35
CA LYS A 121 -24.78 1.63 13.44
C LYS A 121 -24.77 0.11 13.36
N SER A 122 -24.01 -0.54 14.23
CA SER A 122 -24.16 -1.97 14.48
C SER A 122 -25.41 -2.19 15.34
N ASP A 123 -26.49 -2.65 14.71
CA ASP A 123 -27.69 -3.11 15.40
C ASP A 123 -27.36 -4.35 16.26
N ALA A 124 -27.80 -4.31 17.51
CA ALA A 124 -27.72 -5.39 18.47
C ALA A 124 -28.96 -6.30 18.39
N SER A 125 -28.72 -7.60 18.20
CA SER A 125 -29.55 -8.76 18.65
C SER A 125 -28.75 -10.01 18.23
N ASP A 126 -28.60 -11.11 18.95
CA ASP A 126 -29.18 -11.67 20.17
C ASP A 126 -28.26 -12.88 20.52
N GLY A 127 -28.14 -13.29 21.79
CA GLY A 127 -27.50 -14.60 22.09
C GLY A 127 -26.66 -14.74 23.36
N GLN A 128 -27.35 -14.94 24.47
CA GLN A 128 -27.04 -15.91 25.54
C GLN A 128 -25.94 -15.58 26.59
N GLU A 129 -26.42 -15.15 27.76
CA GLU A 129 -25.71 -15.15 29.04
C GLU A 129 -25.11 -16.52 29.38
N ILE A 130 -23.80 -16.56 29.64
CA ILE A 130 -23.18 -17.58 30.49
C ILE A 130 -22.58 -16.85 31.70
N LYS A 131 -23.22 -17.07 32.84
CA LYS A 131 -22.84 -16.56 34.15
C LYS A 131 -21.85 -17.52 34.78
N LEU A 132 -20.62 -17.08 35.10
CA LEU A 132 -19.74 -17.73 36.08
C LEU A 132 -18.81 -16.70 36.72
N ALA A 133 -18.56 -16.92 38.00
CA ALA A 133 -18.21 -15.94 39.02
C ALA A 133 -16.74 -15.47 39.00
N ALA A 134 -16.54 -14.26 39.53
CA ALA A 134 -15.25 -13.67 39.82
C ALA A 134 -14.50 -14.43 40.92
N SER A 135 -13.18 -14.48 40.82
CA SER A 135 -12.24 -14.53 41.95
C SER A 135 -10.88 -14.01 41.48
N ASP A 136 -10.37 -13.06 42.23
CA ASP A 136 -9.13 -12.29 42.02
C ASP A 136 -7.83 -13.11 42.18
N GLU A 137 -6.72 -12.44 41.81
CA GLU A 137 -5.36 -12.55 42.37
C GLU A 137 -4.46 -13.75 41.95
N GLU A 138 -3.42 -13.48 41.13
CA GLU A 138 -2.02 -13.28 41.59
C GLU A 138 -1.02 -13.27 40.42
N GLN A 139 -0.17 -12.24 40.38
CA GLN A 139 1.04 -12.15 39.56
C GLN A 139 2.05 -13.24 39.92
N ARG A 140 2.70 -13.86 38.92
CA ARG A 140 4.01 -14.50 39.08
C ARG A 140 4.97 -14.23 37.91
N PRO A 141 6.29 -14.17 38.16
CA PRO A 141 7.27 -13.55 37.28
C PRO A 141 7.87 -14.52 36.25
N PHE A 142 8.40 -13.95 35.16
CA PHE A 142 9.17 -14.64 34.13
C PHE A 142 10.47 -15.26 34.68
N ALA A 143 10.72 -16.53 34.36
CA ALA A 143 12.02 -17.17 34.50
C ALA A 143 12.73 -17.24 33.13
N PRO A 144 14.07 -17.07 33.06
CA PRO A 144 14.83 -17.24 31.83
C PRO A 144 15.16 -18.72 31.61
N ASN A 145 14.91 -19.22 30.40
CA ASN A 145 15.38 -20.55 30.00
C ASN A 145 16.84 -20.44 29.54
N GLY A 146 17.69 -21.29 30.14
CA GLY A 146 19.07 -21.51 29.72
C GLY A 146 19.22 -22.51 28.59
#